data_AF-A0A2V8D4P8-F1
#
_entry.id   AF-A0A2V8D4P8-F1
#
_cell.length_a   1.000
_cell.length_b   1.000
_cell.length_c   1.000
_cell.angle_alpha   90.00
_cell.angle_beta   90.00
_cell.angle_gamma   90.00
#
_symmetry.space_group_name_H-M   'P 1'
#
loop_
_entity.id
_entity.type
_entity.pdbx_description
1 polymer ?
#
loop_
_entity_poly.entity_id
_entity_poly.type
_entity_poly.pdbx_seq_one_letter_code
_entity_poly.pdbx_strand_id
1 'polypeptide(L)'
;MTGRVRGERSPADRWGLVAMTALDIQMLLGLLLYLAVSPNMRPILMNFGAAMKDPGLRFWAVEHTTTMFAAIALAHVGRVLARKAATADAKRTRLIVCFGVATILIMLGMPWPGRPGGRPLFRV
;
A
#
# COMPACT_ATOMS: atom_id res chain seq x y z
N MET A 1 4.60 -15.48 33.31
CA MET A 1 4.56 -16.52 32.24
C MET A 1 3.91 -15.93 31.01
N THR A 2 4.70 -15.35 30.11
CA THR A 2 4.21 -14.69 28.90
C THR A 2 3.87 -15.78 27.89
N GLY A 3 2.60 -16.18 27.84
CA GLY A 3 2.08 -17.14 26.87
C GLY A 3 2.13 -16.54 25.47
N ARG A 4 3.30 -16.57 24.82
CA ARG A 4 3.37 -16.43 23.37
C ARG A 4 2.61 -17.62 22.80
N VAL A 5 1.45 -17.37 22.20
CA VAL A 5 0.76 -18.33 21.34
C VAL A 5 1.80 -18.83 20.34
N ARG A 6 2.25 -20.08 20.52
CA ARG A 6 3.32 -20.72 19.74
C ARG A 6 2.79 -21.01 18.33
N GLY A 7 2.70 -19.95 17.53
CA GLY A 7 2.18 -19.95 16.16
C GLY A 7 3.27 -19.90 15.09
N GLU A 8 4.54 -19.90 15.47
CA GLU A 8 5.71 -19.63 14.60
C GLU A 8 5.84 -20.57 13.37
N ARG A 9 5.03 -21.64 13.26
CA ARG A 9 4.98 -22.55 12.11
C ARG A 9 3.58 -22.82 11.53
N SER A 10 2.55 -22.08 11.94
CA SER A 10 1.20 -22.25 11.38
C SER A 10 1.15 -21.79 9.91
N PRO A 11 0.39 -22.46 9.02
CA PRO A 11 0.17 -22.00 7.65
C PRO A 11 -0.27 -20.53 7.58
N ALA A 12 -1.12 -20.08 8.53
CA ALA A 12 -1.60 -18.70 8.58
C ALA A 12 -0.48 -17.67 8.83
N ASP A 13 0.54 -18.03 9.61
CA ASP A 13 1.69 -17.15 9.85
C ASP A 13 2.61 -17.08 8.62
N ARG A 14 2.72 -18.17 7.86
CA ARG A 14 3.43 -18.18 6.57
C ARG A 14 2.73 -17.28 5.56
N TRP A 15 1.40 -17.38 5.44
CA TRP A 15 0.61 -16.49 4.57
C TRP A 15 0.72 -15.02 4.99
N GLY A 16 0.69 -14.73 6.30
CA GLY A 16 0.87 -13.37 6.80
C GLY A 16 2.29 -12.81 6.57
N LEU A 17 3.31 -13.67 6.53
CA LEU A 17 4.67 -13.29 6.13
C LEU A 17 4.74 -12.98 4.63
N VAL A 18 4.21 -13.87 3.78
CA VAL A 18 4.18 -13.69 2.32
C VAL A 18 3.43 -12.41 1.94
N ALA A 19 2.28 -12.15 2.55
CA ALA A 19 1.52 -10.93 2.31
C ALA A 19 2.31 -9.66 2.65
N MET A 20 3.12 -9.70 3.72
CA MET A 20 3.99 -8.57 4.05
C MET A 20 5.13 -8.40 3.08
N THR A 21 5.83 -9.49 2.76
CA THR A 21 6.91 -9.42 1.77
C THR A 21 6.39 -8.92 0.43
N ALA A 22 5.18 -9.32 0.02
CA ALA A 22 4.55 -8.80 -1.19
C ALA A 22 4.24 -7.29 -1.09
N LEU A 23 3.74 -6.81 0.05
CA LEU A 23 3.51 -5.37 0.29
C LEU A 23 4.80 -4.56 0.29
N ASP A 24 5.85 -5.08 0.91
CA ASP A 24 7.16 -4.43 0.95
C ASP A 24 7.78 -4.38 -0.45
N ILE A 25 7.67 -5.46 -1.23
CA ILE A 25 8.05 -5.48 -2.65
C ILE A 25 7.22 -4.48 -3.45
N GLN A 26 5.90 -4.41 -3.23
CA GLN A 26 5.01 -3.45 -3.91
C GLN A 26 5.41 -2.00 -3.61
N MET A 27 5.79 -1.70 -2.37
CA MET A 27 6.32 -0.39 -1.97
C MET A 27 7.62 -0.06 -2.71
N LEU A 28 8.57 -1.00 -2.72
CA LEU A 28 9.88 -0.80 -3.37
C LEU A 28 9.73 -0.64 -4.88
N LEU A 29 8.88 -1.43 -5.51
CA LEU A 29 8.53 -1.30 -6.93
C LEU A 29 7.86 0.06 -7.20
N GLY A 30 6.92 0.48 -6.36
CA GLY A 30 6.28 1.79 -6.47
C GLY A 30 7.28 2.94 -6.36
N LEU A 31 8.22 2.86 -5.42
CA LEU A 31 9.28 3.85 -5.25
C LEU A 31 10.24 3.86 -6.44
N LEU A 32 10.62 2.70 -6.95
CA LEU A 32 11.45 2.57 -8.14
C LEU A 32 10.76 3.20 -9.37
N LEU A 33 9.47 2.93 -9.56
CA LEU A 33 8.68 3.53 -10.62
C LEU A 33 8.60 5.05 -10.47
N TYR A 34 8.38 5.53 -9.24
CA TYR A 34 8.30 6.95 -8.93
C TYR A 34 9.62 7.68 -9.21
N LEU A 35 10.75 7.15 -8.74
CA LEU A 35 12.06 7.82 -8.81
C LEU A 35 12.82 7.58 -10.12
N ALA A 36 12.79 6.37 -10.67
CA ALA A 36 13.68 5.98 -11.78
C ALA A 36 12.98 5.95 -13.14
N VAL A 37 11.72 5.54 -13.20
CA VAL A 37 11.05 5.21 -14.47
C VAL A 37 10.00 6.24 -14.88
N SER A 38 9.37 6.94 -13.94
CA SER A 38 8.24 7.83 -14.24
C SER A 38 8.67 9.08 -15.01
N PRO A 39 8.26 9.23 -16.29
CA PRO A 39 8.52 10.44 -17.06
C PRO A 39 7.70 11.63 -16.53
N ASN A 40 6.66 11.36 -15.73
CA ASN A 40 5.83 12.39 -15.09
C ASN A 40 6.55 13.09 -13.94
N MET A 41 7.52 12.43 -13.28
CA MET A 41 8.19 13.01 -12.10
C MET A 41 9.17 14.13 -12.43
N ARG A 42 9.84 14.06 -13.58
CA ARG A 42 10.77 15.11 -14.03
C ARG A 42 10.11 16.50 -14.15
N PRO A 43 8.97 16.68 -14.87
CA PRO A 43 8.30 17.97 -14.94
C PRO A 43 7.66 18.39 -13.61
N ILE A 44 7.19 17.44 -12.78
CA ILE A 44 6.64 17.71 -11.45
C ILE A 44 7.71 18.30 -10.52
N LEU A 45 8.94 17.74 -10.52
CA LEU A 45 10.05 18.21 -9.69
C LEU A 45 10.59 19.57 -10.16
N MET A 46 10.59 19.83 -11.47
CA MET A 46 11.05 21.11 -12.02
C MET A 46 10.08 22.27 -11.76
N ASN A 47 8.77 22.02 -11.73
CA ASN A 47 7.75 23.05 -11.51
C ASN A 47 6.59 22.53 -10.66
N PHE A 48 6.87 22.24 -9.38
CA PHE A 48 5.89 21.68 -8.46
C PHE A 48 4.64 22.56 -8.31
N GLY A 49 4.81 23.89 -8.29
CA GLY A 49 3.69 24.83 -8.19
C GLY A 49 2.74 24.80 -9.40
N ALA A 50 3.24 24.49 -10.60
CA ALA A 50 2.41 24.31 -11.79
C ALA A 50 1.77 22.90 -11.81
N ALA A 51 2.51 21.88 -11.39
CA ALA A 51 2.02 20.50 -11.29
C ALA A 51 0.83 20.36 -10.32
N MET A 52 0.77 21.16 -9.25
CA MET A 52 -0.36 21.17 -8.32
C MET A 52 -1.65 21.77 -8.92
N LYS A 53 -1.53 22.55 -10.01
CA LYS A 53 -2.68 23.12 -10.72
C LYS A 53 -3.27 22.13 -11.74
N ASP A 54 -2.46 21.20 -12.24
CA ASP A 54 -2.91 20.15 -13.15
C ASP A 54 -3.43 18.94 -12.35
N PRO A 55 -4.73 18.57 -12.47
CA PRO A 55 -5.30 17.46 -11.73
C PRO A 55 -4.63 16.10 -12.01
N GLY A 56 -4.11 15.88 -13.21
CA GLY A 56 -3.41 14.64 -13.58
C GLY A 56 -2.04 14.55 -12.93
N LEU A 57 -1.25 15.62 -12.96
CA LEU A 57 0.06 15.68 -12.32
C LEU A 57 -0.05 15.64 -10.79
N ARG A 58 -1.02 16.35 -10.19
CA ARG A 58 -1.28 16.32 -8.74
C ARG A 58 -1.61 14.93 -8.24
N PHE A 59 -2.41 14.18 -9.00
CA PHE A 59 -2.75 12.80 -8.65
C PHE A 59 -1.48 11.94 -8.51
N TRP A 60 -0.58 11.96 -9.50
CA TRP A 60 0.66 11.19 -9.47
C TRP A 60 1.67 11.69 -8.43
N ALA A 61 1.71 13.00 -8.17
CA ALA A 61 2.62 13.59 -7.22
C ALA A 61 2.25 13.26 -5.77
N VAL A 62 1.00 13.53 -5.39
CA VAL A 62 0.59 13.61 -3.99
C VAL A 62 -0.48 12.58 -3.67
N GLU A 63 -1.56 12.52 -4.44
CA GLU A 63 -2.74 11.73 -4.06
C GLU A 63 -2.44 10.22 -4.10
N HIS A 64 -1.79 9.76 -5.18
CA HIS A 64 -1.39 8.35 -5.35
C HIS A 64 -0.34 7.96 -4.32
N THR A 65 0.74 8.74 -4.19
CA THR A 65 1.84 8.45 -3.25
C THR A 65 1.32 8.41 -1.81
N THR A 66 0.54 9.40 -1.40
CA THR A 66 -0.01 9.48 -0.04
C THR A 66 -0.94 8.30 0.27
N THR A 67 -1.81 7.91 -0.67
CA THR A 67 -2.72 6.78 -0.46
C THR A 67 -1.98 5.44 -0.38
N MET A 68 -0.96 5.22 -1.22
CA MET A 68 -0.13 4.02 -1.14
C MET A 68 0.66 3.94 0.16
N PHE A 69 1.31 5.03 0.58
CA PHE A 69 2.04 5.09 1.85
C PHE A 69 1.12 4.87 3.05
N ALA A 70 -0.08 5.48 3.06
CA ALA A 70 -1.08 5.26 4.10
C ALA A 70 -1.52 3.79 4.18
N ALA A 71 -1.72 3.13 3.04
CA ALA A 71 -2.10 1.71 2.99
C ALA A 71 -1.01 0.82 3.59
N ILE A 72 0.26 1.05 3.23
CA ILE A 72 1.41 0.29 3.74
C ILE A 72 1.59 0.53 5.24
N ALA A 73 1.52 1.79 5.69
CA ALA A 73 1.60 2.11 7.11
C ALA A 73 0.51 1.40 7.92
N LEU A 74 -0.74 1.40 7.43
CA LEU A 74 -1.86 0.71 8.05
C LEU A 74 -1.65 -0.81 8.11
N ALA A 75 -1.14 -1.41 7.03
CA ALA A 75 -0.80 -2.83 7.02
C ALA A 75 0.26 -3.17 8.08
N HIS A 76 1.35 -2.39 8.15
CA HIS A 76 2.44 -2.59 9.10
C HIS A 76 1.98 -2.45 10.56
N VAL A 77 1.20 -1.39 10.85
CA VAL A 77 0.58 -1.20 12.17
C VAL A 77 -0.34 -2.36 12.52
N GLY A 78 -1.17 -2.80 11.57
CA GLY A 78 -2.07 -3.94 11.75
C GLY A 78 -1.35 -5.23 12.11
N ARG A 79 -0.21 -5.51 11.48
CA ARG A 79 0.64 -6.66 11.81
C ARG A 79 1.26 -6.55 13.20
N VAL A 80 1.77 -5.37 13.57
CA VAL A 80 2.31 -5.14 14.92
C VAL A 80 1.22 -5.36 15.97
N LEU A 81 0.01 -4.85 15.73
CA LEU A 81 -1.13 -5.02 16.64
C LEU A 81 -1.62 -6.47 16.72
N ALA A 82 -1.58 -7.20 15.60
CA ALA A 82 -1.92 -8.63 15.56
C ALA A 82 -0.90 -9.49 16.31
N ARG A 83 0.39 -9.16 16.24
CA ARG A 83 1.45 -9.85 17.00
C ARG A 83 1.33 -9.63 18.52
N LYS A 84 0.75 -8.51 18.94
CA LYS A 84 0.47 -8.18 20.35
C LYS A 84 -0.89 -8.71 20.84
N ALA A 85 -1.63 -9.48 20.03
CA ALA A 85 -2.94 -9.99 20.44
C ALA A 85 -2.82 -11.12 21.48
N ALA A 86 -3.70 -11.10 22.48
CA ALA A 86 -3.74 -12.08 23.57
C ALA A 86 -4.32 -13.45 23.14
N THR A 87 -5.20 -13.46 22.13
CA THR A 87 -5.86 -14.68 21.64
C THR A 87 -5.64 -14.87 20.13
N ALA A 88 -5.68 -16.13 19.68
CA ALA A 88 -5.55 -16.46 18.27
C ALA A 88 -6.67 -15.88 17.40
N ASP A 89 -7.89 -15.80 17.94
CA ASP A 89 -9.05 -15.22 17.26
C ASP A 89 -8.88 -13.70 17.07
N ALA A 90 -8.48 -12.98 18.13
CA ALA A 90 -8.18 -11.56 18.03
C ALA A 90 -7.03 -11.27 17.05
N LYS A 91 -6.00 -12.14 16.99
CA LYS A 91 -4.92 -12.05 15.98
C LYS A 91 -5.49 -12.16 14.57
N ARG A 92 -6.34 -13.16 14.31
CA ARG A 92 -6.93 -13.40 12.98
C ARG A 92 -7.80 -12.23 12.53
N THR A 93 -8.69 -11.74 13.39
CA THR A 93 -9.59 -10.61 13.08
C THR A 93 -8.81 -9.34 12.78
N ARG A 94 -7.79 -9.02 13.58
CA ARG A 94 -6.91 -7.85 13.34
C ARG A 94 -6.19 -7.94 11.99
N LEU A 95 -5.65 -9.11 11.64
CA LEU A 95 -4.99 -9.30 10.35
C LEU A 95 -5.97 -9.12 9.20
N ILE A 96 -7.15 -9.76 9.24
CA ILE A 96 -8.15 -9.69 8.17
C ILE A 96 -8.62 -8.25 7.97
N VAL A 97 -8.95 -7.54 9.04
CA VAL A 97 -9.43 -6.16 8.96
C VAL A 97 -8.34 -5.23 8.43
N CYS A 98 -7.13 -5.26 9.01
CA CYS A 98 -6.07 -4.36 8.59
C CYS A 98 -5.58 -4.64 7.17
N PHE A 99 -5.38 -5.91 6.78
CA PHE A 99 -5.01 -6.23 5.40
C PHE A 99 -6.16 -5.96 4.43
N GLY A 100 -7.42 -6.19 4.82
CA GLY A 100 -8.58 -5.87 4.01
C GLY A 100 -8.67 -4.37 3.73
N VAL A 101 -8.56 -3.53 4.77
CA VAL A 101 -8.57 -2.06 4.63
C VAL A 101 -7.37 -1.58 3.82
N ALA A 102 -6.17 -2.11 4.06
CA ALA A 102 -4.99 -1.76 3.25
C ALA A 102 -5.18 -2.12 1.77
N THR A 103 -5.77 -3.28 1.48
CA THR A 103 -6.07 -3.72 0.11
C THR A 103 -7.07 -2.79 -0.56
N ILE A 104 -8.13 -2.38 0.14
CA ILE A 104 -9.10 -1.42 -0.37
C ILE A 104 -8.44 -0.08 -0.66
N LEU A 105 -7.56 0.41 0.21
CA LEU A 105 -6.81 1.66 -0.03
C LEU A 105 -5.91 1.56 -1.26
N ILE A 106 -5.24 0.41 -1.45
CA ILE A 106 -4.42 0.15 -2.64
C ILE A 106 -5.27 0.17 -3.90
N MET A 107 -6.42 -0.52 -3.88
CA MET A 107 -7.37 -0.50 -5.00
C MET A 107 -7.86 0.93 -5.27
N LEU A 108 -8.23 1.70 -4.25
CA LEU A 108 -8.71 3.07 -4.42
C LEU A 108 -7.63 4.01 -4.94
N GLY A 109 -6.35 3.80 -4.60
CA GLY A 109 -5.25 4.62 -5.08
C GLY A 109 -4.74 4.24 -6.48
N MET A 110 -5.20 3.14 -7.07
CA MET A 110 -4.86 2.78 -8.46
C MET A 110 -5.40 3.81 -9.47
N PRO A 111 -4.66 4.10 -10.55
CA PRO A 111 -5.05 5.05 -11.61
C PRO A 111 -6.11 4.44 -12.53
N TRP A 112 -7.33 4.26 -12.03
CA TRP A 112 -8.47 3.75 -12.81
C TRP A 112 -8.82 4.65 -14.00
N PRO A 113 -9.35 4.08 -15.09
CA PRO A 113 -9.91 4.88 -16.19
C PRO A 113 -11.02 5.80 -15.64
N GLY A 114 -11.00 7.08 -16.03
CA GLY A 114 -11.96 8.08 -15.55
C GLY A 114 -11.51 8.92 -14.33
N ARG A 115 -10.32 8.65 -13.76
CA ARG A 115 -9.66 9.58 -12.85
C ARG A 115 -8.75 10.57 -13.59
N PRO A 116 -8.41 11.73 -12.98
CA PRO A 116 -7.50 12.71 -13.57
C PRO A 116 -6.13 12.15 -14.01
N GLY A 117 -5.62 11.12 -13.30
CA GLY A 117 -4.41 10.37 -13.68
C GLY A 117 -4.69 9.00 -14.32
N GLY A 118 -5.93 8.75 -14.73
CA GLY A 118 -6.43 7.47 -15.19
C GLY A 118 -5.82 7.03 -16.51
N ARG A 119 -5.43 5.75 -16.60
CA ARG A 119 -4.95 5.16 -17.84
C ARG A 119 -6.06 4.29 -18.47
N PRO A 120 -6.18 4.26 -19.81
CA PRO A 120 -7.13 3.36 -20.46
C PRO A 120 -6.81 1.91 -20.10
N LEU A 121 -7.84 1.12 -19.77
CA LEU A 121 -7.69 -0.29 -19.40
C LEU A 121 -7.22 -1.14 -20.57
N PHE A 122 -7.68 -0.79 -21.77
CA PHE A 122 -7.31 -1.44 -23.01
C PHE A 122 -6.70 -0.39 -23.94
N ARG A 123 -5.46 -0.63 -24.36
CA ARG A 123 -4.86 0.02 -25.53
C ARG A 123 -5.09 -0.93 -26.70
N VAL A 124 -6.27 -0.86 -27.29
CA VAL A 124 -6.58 -1.51 -28.57
C VAL A 124 -6.51 -0.45 -29.65
#